data_AF-V9HRR8-F1
#
_entry.id   AF-V9HRR8-F1
#
_cell.length_a   1.000
_cell.length_b   1.000
_cell.length_c   1.000
_cell.angle_alpha   90.00
_cell.angle_beta   90.00
_cell.angle_gamma   90.00
#
_symmetry.space_group_name_H-M   'P 1'
#
loop_
_entity.id
_entity.type
_entity.pdbx_description
1 polymer ?
#
loop_
_entity_poly.entity_id
_entity_poly.type
_entity_poly.pdbx_seq_one_letter_code
_entity_poly.pdbx_strand_id
1 'polypeptide(L)'
;MENIHVIKLLEYYSKINKYIILCEEDIKALEEMYYLPQSVDAGEARAVNKISNITENLALNVPEQVKEDIAELKADILLHKQAKEFIKKSLQKLNYQQYMVIKKFYINKYTWIKISKELNYSERQCKNIRQDAISSIKKDLEAMKKDCPLFPFFCDIIGIRKNY
;
A
#
# COMPACT_ATOMS: atom_id res chain seq x y z
N MET A 1 -19.70 17.88 10.55
CA MET A 1 -18.90 17.84 9.31
C MET A 1 -18.17 16.51 9.26
N GLU A 2 -18.31 15.76 8.17
CA GLU A 2 -17.55 14.52 7.96
C GLU A 2 -16.04 14.85 7.90
N ASN A 3 -15.20 14.05 8.56
CA ASN A 3 -13.76 14.27 8.54
C ASN A 3 -13.17 13.73 7.23
N ILE A 4 -13.09 14.61 6.24
CA ILE A 4 -12.60 14.31 4.88
C ILE A 4 -11.23 13.62 4.91
N HIS A 5 -10.34 13.99 5.83
CA HIS A 5 -9.01 13.38 5.92
C HIS A 5 -9.06 11.90 6.33
N VAL A 6 -9.90 11.55 7.30
CA VAL A 6 -10.09 10.15 7.73
C VAL A 6 -10.69 9.32 6.59
N ILE A 7 -11.64 9.90 5.87
CA ILE A 7 -12.27 9.23 4.71
C ILE A 7 -11.23 8.93 3.64
N LYS A 8 -10.42 9.92 3.23
CA LYS A 8 -9.33 9.73 2.25
C LYS A 8 -8.36 8.64 2.69
N LEU A 9 -8.01 8.60 3.98
CA LEU A 9 -7.10 7.61 4.54
C LEU A 9 -7.70 6.19 4.52
N LEU A 10 -9.00 6.04 4.78
CA LEU A 10 -9.71 4.76 4.65
C LEU A 10 -9.85 4.31 3.19
N GLU A 11 -10.08 5.25 2.26
CA GLU A 11 -10.09 4.97 0.83
C GLU A 11 -8.74 4.52 0.32
N TYR A 12 -7.67 5.21 0.73
CA TYR A 12 -6.30 4.81 0.47
C TYR A 12 -6.03 3.40 0.99
N TYR A 13 -6.40 3.09 2.24
CA TYR A 13 -6.24 1.76 2.83
C TYR A 13 -6.94 0.66 2.02
N SER A 14 -8.09 0.96 1.40
CA SER A 14 -8.80 0.00 0.54
C SER A 14 -8.06 -0.32 -0.77
N LYS A 15 -7.20 0.59 -1.24
CA LYS A 15 -6.51 0.49 -2.54
C LYS A 15 -5.04 0.05 -2.40
N ILE A 16 -4.42 0.31 -1.25
CA ILE A 16 -2.98 0.17 -1.08
C ILE A 16 -2.44 -1.23 -1.37
N ASN A 17 -3.21 -2.29 -1.08
CA ASN A 17 -2.77 -3.66 -1.38
C ASN A 17 -2.59 -3.87 -2.89
N LYS A 18 -3.49 -3.31 -3.70
CA LYS A 18 -3.38 -3.42 -5.16
C LYS A 18 -2.16 -2.68 -5.66
N TYR A 19 -1.91 -1.49 -5.12
CA TYR A 19 -0.72 -0.70 -5.47
C TYR A 19 0.57 -1.46 -5.14
N ILE A 20 0.69 -2.02 -3.93
CA ILE A 20 1.86 -2.81 -3.52
C ILE A 20 2.08 -4.00 -4.47
N ILE A 21 1.01 -4.72 -4.83
CA ILE A 21 1.10 -5.86 -5.75
C ILE A 21 1.61 -5.41 -7.13
N LEU A 22 1.08 -4.31 -7.67
CA LEU A 22 1.54 -3.77 -8.95
C LEU A 22 3.02 -3.40 -8.92
N CYS A 23 3.48 -2.71 -7.86
CA CYS A 23 4.90 -2.38 -7.73
C CYS A 23 5.78 -3.64 -7.59
N GLU A 24 5.31 -4.67 -6.88
CA GLU A 24 6.02 -5.95 -6.75
C GLU A 24 6.11 -6.68 -8.10
N GLU A 25 5.06 -6.62 -8.94
CA GLU A 25 5.03 -7.14 -10.30
C GLU A 25 5.98 -6.36 -11.23
N ASP A 26 6.01 -5.03 -11.14
CA ASP A 26 6.91 -4.17 -11.92
C ASP A 26 8.39 -4.46 -11.60
N ILE A 27 8.73 -4.59 -10.31
CA ILE A 27 10.08 -5.01 -9.89
C ILE A 27 10.42 -6.37 -10.49
N LYS A 28 9.50 -7.33 -10.43
CA LYS A 28 9.73 -8.66 -10.99
C LYS A 28 9.96 -8.61 -12.49
N ALA A 29 9.19 -7.80 -13.23
CA ALA A 29 9.36 -7.63 -14.67
C ALA A 29 10.73 -7.02 -15.04
N LEU A 30 11.17 -6.01 -14.29
CA LEU A 30 12.51 -5.42 -14.47
C LEU A 30 13.62 -6.43 -14.10
N GLU A 31 13.44 -7.18 -13.02
CA GLU A 31 14.36 -8.24 -12.63
C GLU A 31 14.43 -9.35 -13.70
N GLU A 32 13.30 -9.76 -14.28
CA GLU A 32 13.25 -10.75 -15.35
C GLU A 32 13.89 -10.28 -16.65
N MET A 33 13.70 -9.01 -17.03
CA MET A 33 14.22 -8.46 -18.28
C MET A 33 15.74 -8.31 -18.27
N TYR A 34 16.32 -7.95 -17.13
CA TYR A 34 17.73 -7.55 -17.04
C TYR A 34 18.60 -8.50 -16.20
N TYR A 35 18.03 -9.27 -15.27
CA TYR A 35 18.79 -10.13 -14.35
C TYR A 35 18.63 -11.64 -14.63
N LEU A 36 17.68 -12.06 -15.47
CA LEU A 36 17.65 -13.45 -15.94
C LEU A 36 18.61 -13.62 -17.12
N PRO A 37 19.36 -14.74 -17.19
CA PRO A 37 20.03 -15.10 -18.42
C PRO A 37 18.95 -15.33 -19.48
N GLN A 38 18.89 -14.48 -20.51
CA GLN A 38 18.18 -14.85 -21.73
C GLN A 38 18.72 -16.22 -22.11
N SER A 39 17.84 -17.22 -22.18
CA SER A 39 18.18 -18.50 -22.77
C SER A 39 18.65 -18.20 -24.19
N VAL A 40 19.96 -18.12 -24.36
CA VAL A 40 20.61 -18.16 -25.66
C VAL A 40 20.04 -19.40 -26.33
N ASP A 41 19.30 -19.19 -27.42
CA ASP A 41 18.93 -20.26 -28.33
C ASP A 41 20.15 -21.16 -28.50
N ALA A 42 19.98 -22.44 -28.19
CA ALA A 42 21.01 -23.45 -28.29
C ALA A 42 21.30 -23.74 -29.78
N GLY A 43 21.83 -22.73 -30.47
CA GLY A 43 22.34 -22.77 -31.82
C GLY A 43 23.83 -22.47 -31.77
N GLU A 44 24.62 -23.51 -31.54
CA GLU A 44 26.00 -23.64 -32.00
C GLU A 44 27.00 -22.52 -31.61
N ALA A 45 27.81 -22.78 -30.58
CA ALA A 45 29.20 -22.32 -30.58
C ALA A 45 30.09 -23.21 -29.70
N ARG A 46 31.23 -23.56 -30.28
CA ARG A 46 32.21 -24.54 -29.84
C ARG A 46 32.94 -24.12 -28.55
N ALA A 47 33.41 -25.15 -27.85
CA ALA A 47 34.25 -25.09 -26.65
C ALA A 47 35.33 -23.99 -26.66
N VAL A 48 35.26 -23.08 -25.69
CA VAL A 48 36.43 -22.43 -25.07
C VAL A 48 36.11 -22.25 -23.58
N ASN A 49 36.90 -22.89 -22.72
CA ASN A 49 36.85 -22.72 -21.27
C ASN A 49 37.16 -21.25 -20.89
N LYS A 50 36.12 -20.42 -20.81
CA LYS A 50 36.12 -19.18 -20.03
C LYS A 50 34.93 -19.23 -19.09
N ILE A 51 35.18 -19.79 -17.90
CA ILE A 51 34.30 -19.67 -16.74
C ILE A 51 34.46 -18.25 -16.16
N SER A 52 34.48 -17.22 -17.02
CA SER A 52 34.38 -15.82 -16.61
C SER A 52 32.89 -15.50 -16.48
N ASN A 53 32.34 -16.06 -15.41
CA ASN A 53 31.33 -15.46 -14.57
C ASN A 53 30.17 -14.79 -15.34
N ILE A 54 29.24 -15.62 -15.82
CA ILE A 54 27.94 -15.19 -16.39
C ILE A 54 27.31 -14.10 -15.50
N THR A 55 27.42 -14.25 -14.18
CA THR A 55 26.98 -13.32 -13.15
C THR A 55 27.65 -11.94 -13.18
N GLU A 56 28.97 -11.84 -13.43
CA GLU A 56 29.64 -10.53 -13.57
C GLU A 56 29.24 -9.84 -14.87
N ASN A 57 29.19 -10.57 -15.99
CA ASN A 57 28.78 -9.98 -17.28
C ASN A 57 27.31 -9.54 -17.29
N LEU A 58 26.44 -10.24 -16.56
CA LEU A 58 25.05 -9.82 -16.39
C LEU A 58 24.95 -8.55 -15.55
N ALA A 59 25.69 -8.47 -14.43
CA ALA A 59 25.74 -7.30 -13.57
C ALA A 59 26.34 -6.06 -14.28
N LEU A 60 27.26 -6.27 -15.23
CA LEU A 60 27.84 -5.21 -16.07
C LEU A 60 26.88 -4.69 -17.16
N ASN A 61 25.84 -5.45 -17.51
CA ASN A 61 24.90 -5.11 -18.59
C ASN A 61 23.55 -4.57 -18.11
N VAL A 62 23.29 -4.51 -16.79
CA VAL A 62 22.09 -3.85 -16.27
C VAL A 62 22.31 -2.34 -16.27
N PRO A 63 21.47 -1.55 -16.99
CA PRO A 63 21.56 -0.10 -16.95
C PRO A 63 21.42 0.42 -15.52
N GLU A 64 22.26 1.38 -15.14
CA GLU A 64 22.22 1.94 -13.77
C GLU A 64 20.85 2.51 -13.41
N GLN A 65 20.16 3.10 -14.40
CA GLN A 65 18.78 3.56 -14.28
C GLN A 65 17.82 2.46 -13.77
N VAL A 66 17.95 1.22 -14.24
CA VAL A 66 17.07 0.11 -13.83
C VAL A 66 17.31 -0.27 -12.37
N LYS A 67 18.55 -0.15 -11.89
CA LYS A 67 18.87 -0.38 -10.47
C LYS A 67 18.24 0.70 -9.59
N GLU A 68 18.34 1.96 -10.02
CA GLU A 68 17.72 3.10 -9.35
C GLU A 68 16.19 2.92 -9.30
N ASP A 69 15.55 2.61 -10.42
CA ASP A 69 14.10 2.41 -10.51
C ASP A 69 13.63 1.28 -9.57
N ILE A 70 14.35 0.16 -9.52
CA ILE A 70 14.04 -0.95 -8.59
C ILE A 70 14.21 -0.50 -7.13
N ALA A 71 15.24 0.29 -6.82
CA ALA A 71 15.49 0.78 -5.47
C ALA A 71 14.39 1.76 -5.01
N GLU A 72 13.96 2.65 -5.90
CA GLU A 72 12.85 3.58 -5.65
C GLU A 72 11.53 2.83 -5.41
N LEU A 73 11.17 1.88 -6.28
CA LEU A 73 9.97 1.06 -6.10
C LEU A 73 9.99 0.28 -4.78
N LYS A 74 11.16 -0.27 -4.38
CA LYS A 74 11.32 -0.96 -3.09
C LYS A 74 11.14 -0.01 -1.90
N ALA A 75 11.68 1.20 -1.98
CA ALA A 75 11.52 2.22 -0.95
C ALA A 75 10.05 2.66 -0.82
N ASP A 76 9.37 2.86 -1.94
CA ASP A 76 7.94 3.20 -1.97
C ASP A 76 7.09 2.08 -1.37
N ILE A 77 7.31 0.82 -1.76
CA ILE A 77 6.61 -0.33 -1.18
C ILE A 77 6.77 -0.34 0.34
N LEU A 78 7.98 -0.08 0.85
CA LEU A 78 8.23 -0.04 2.29
C LEU A 78 7.40 1.06 2.97
N LEU A 79 7.40 2.27 2.40
CA LEU A 79 6.63 3.41 2.92
C LEU A 79 5.13 3.10 2.94
N HIS A 80 4.61 2.55 1.85
CA HIS A 80 3.22 2.10 1.74
C HIS A 80 2.89 1.00 2.76
N LYS A 81 3.74 -0.02 2.93
CA LYS A 81 3.56 -1.09 3.93
C LYS A 81 3.52 -0.54 5.36
N GLN A 82 4.41 0.38 5.70
CA GLN A 82 4.43 1.03 7.01
C GLN A 82 3.15 1.85 7.26
N ALA A 83 2.75 2.65 6.28
CA ALA A 83 1.50 3.42 6.36
C ALA A 83 0.27 2.53 6.51
N LYS A 84 0.19 1.41 5.77
CA LYS A 84 -0.87 0.41 5.91
C LYS A 84 -0.93 -0.16 7.32
N GLU A 85 0.21 -0.60 7.87
CA GLU A 85 0.24 -1.19 9.21
C GLU A 85 -0.20 -0.19 10.27
N PHE A 86 0.17 1.08 10.10
CA PHE A 86 -0.28 2.15 10.97
C PHE A 86 -1.80 2.34 10.93
N ILE A 87 -2.41 2.45 9.74
CA ILE A 87 -3.87 2.58 9.61
C ILE A 87 -4.56 1.35 10.22
N LYS A 88 -4.00 0.17 9.98
CA LYS A 88 -4.50 -1.10 10.55
C LYS A 88 -4.48 -1.09 12.08
N LYS A 89 -3.43 -0.57 12.72
CA LYS A 89 -3.39 -0.41 14.18
C LYS A 89 -4.50 0.51 14.69
N SER A 90 -4.75 1.62 14.01
CA SER A 90 -5.88 2.51 14.36
C SER A 90 -7.23 1.82 14.20
N LEU A 91 -7.41 1.00 13.16
CA LEU A 91 -8.62 0.20 12.96
C LEU A 91 -8.80 -0.88 14.04
N GLN A 92 -7.71 -1.47 14.54
CA GLN A 92 -7.75 -2.50 15.58
C GLN A 92 -8.17 -1.96 16.95
N LYS A 93 -8.03 -0.65 17.20
CA LYS A 93 -8.52 -0.01 18.42
C LYS A 93 -10.03 0.19 18.46
N LEU A 94 -10.69 0.13 17.30
CA LEU A 94 -12.14 0.23 17.21
C LEU A 94 -12.79 -0.98 17.88
N ASN A 95 -13.97 -0.76 18.49
CA ASN A 95 -14.76 -1.89 18.93
C ASN A 95 -15.25 -2.72 17.71
N TYR A 96 -15.68 -3.96 17.96
CA TYR A 96 -16.05 -4.89 16.90
C TYR A 96 -17.11 -4.32 15.94
N GLN A 97 -18.15 -3.66 16.47
CA GLN A 97 -19.24 -3.11 15.67
C GLN A 97 -18.75 -1.96 14.77
N GLN A 98 -17.97 -1.03 15.33
CA GLN A 98 -17.34 0.06 14.62
C GLN A 98 -16.42 -0.46 13.50
N TYR A 99 -15.55 -1.41 13.83
CA TYR A 99 -14.65 -2.04 12.86
C TYR A 99 -15.44 -2.69 11.72
N MET A 100 -16.50 -3.44 12.03
CA MET A 100 -17.31 -4.12 11.03
C MET A 100 -18.05 -3.16 10.10
N VAL A 101 -18.60 -2.06 10.62
CA VAL A 101 -19.22 -1.02 9.81
C VAL A 101 -18.19 -0.36 8.88
N ILE A 102 -17.02 0.02 9.40
CA ILE A 102 -15.94 0.62 8.60
C ILE A 102 -15.44 -0.33 7.52
N LYS A 103 -15.17 -1.60 7.88
CA LYS A 103 -14.71 -2.63 6.95
C LYS A 103 -15.72 -2.85 5.83
N LYS A 104 -16.99 -3.09 6.16
CA LYS A 104 -18.02 -3.35 5.13
C LYS A 104 -18.26 -2.14 4.23
N PHE A 105 -18.26 -0.94 4.80
CA PHE A 105 -18.53 0.29 4.04
C PHE A 105 -17.33 0.74 3.19
N TYR A 106 -16.16 0.95 3.79
CA TYR A 106 -15.02 1.54 3.09
C TYR A 106 -14.14 0.54 2.36
N ILE A 107 -13.99 -0.68 2.88
CA ILE A 107 -13.12 -1.71 2.30
C ILE A 107 -13.92 -2.58 1.32
N ASN A 108 -15.04 -3.13 1.76
CA ASN A 108 -15.85 -4.03 0.94
C ASN A 108 -16.85 -3.30 0.01
N LYS A 109 -17.00 -1.97 0.16
CA LYS A 109 -17.90 -1.12 -0.65
C LYS A 109 -19.37 -1.56 -0.63
N TYR A 110 -19.86 -2.06 0.51
CA TYR A 110 -21.26 -2.46 0.66
C TYR A 110 -22.19 -1.25 0.80
N THR A 111 -23.43 -1.40 0.32
CA THR A 111 -24.50 -0.41 0.53
C THR A 111 -24.99 -0.45 1.98
N TRP A 112 -25.58 0.65 2.44
CA TRP A 112 -26.17 0.73 3.79
C TRP A 112 -27.21 -0.34 4.06
N ILE A 113 -28.04 -0.65 3.06
CA ILE A 113 -29.06 -1.72 3.12
C ILE A 113 -28.42 -3.09 3.36
N LYS A 114 -27.27 -3.38 2.74
CA LYS A 114 -26.58 -4.66 2.93
C LYS A 114 -25.93 -4.73 4.31
N ILE A 115 -25.31 -3.64 4.75
CA ILE A 115 -24.66 -3.54 6.06
C ILE A 115 -25.69 -3.68 7.19
N SER A 116 -26.83 -3.00 7.09
CA SER A 116 -27.90 -3.04 8.08
C SER A 116 -28.44 -4.47 8.25
N LYS A 117 -28.69 -5.16 7.14
CA LYS A 117 -29.11 -6.57 7.13
C LYS A 117 -28.07 -7.50 7.77
N GLU A 118 -26.80 -7.37 7.41
CA GLU A 118 -25.75 -8.25 7.93
C GLU A 118 -25.41 -8.01 9.41
N LEU A 119 -25.61 -6.79 9.90
CA LEU A 119 -25.30 -6.42 11.29
C LEU A 119 -26.54 -6.36 12.20
N ASN A 120 -27.73 -6.64 11.68
CA ASN A 120 -29.02 -6.57 12.39
C ASN A 120 -29.25 -5.20 13.08
N TYR A 121 -28.85 -4.11 12.41
CA TYR A 121 -29.08 -2.74 12.87
C TYR A 121 -29.87 -1.95 11.83
N SER A 122 -30.58 -0.91 12.25
CA SER A 122 -31.14 0.06 11.29
C SER A 122 -30.02 0.81 10.55
N GLU A 123 -30.29 1.29 9.33
CA GLU A 123 -29.31 2.11 8.60
C GLU A 123 -28.87 3.34 9.38
N ARG A 124 -29.78 3.95 10.15
CA ARG A 124 -29.48 5.09 11.02
C ARG A 124 -28.45 4.71 12.08
N GLN A 125 -28.62 3.56 12.74
CA GLN A 125 -27.64 3.05 13.71
C GLN A 125 -26.29 2.77 13.06
N CYS A 126 -26.26 2.14 11.87
CA CYS A 126 -25.00 1.92 11.15
C CYS A 126 -24.28 3.23 10.81
N LYS A 127 -25.01 4.27 10.40
CA LYS A 127 -24.44 5.60 10.12
C LYS A 127 -23.90 6.27 11.38
N ASN A 128 -24.58 6.13 12.52
CA ASN A 128 -24.10 6.63 13.81
C ASN A 128 -22.83 5.91 14.25
N ILE A 129 -22.81 4.57 14.20
CA ILE A 129 -21.63 3.75 14.51
C ILE A 129 -20.45 4.15 13.61
N ARG A 130 -20.68 4.38 12.31
CA ARG A 130 -19.66 4.89 11.39
C ARG A 130 -19.11 6.24 11.88
N GLN A 131 -19.98 7.16 12.27
CA GLN A 131 -19.57 8.50 12.71
C GLN A 131 -18.71 8.44 13.97
N ASP A 132 -19.08 7.58 14.92
CA ASP A 132 -18.30 7.36 16.15
C ASP A 132 -16.93 6.75 15.84
N ALA A 133 -16.89 5.76 14.93
CA ALA A 133 -15.64 5.14 14.47
C ALA A 133 -14.71 6.16 13.79
N ILE A 134 -15.24 7.00 12.90
CA ILE A 134 -14.48 8.08 12.24
C ILE A 134 -13.91 9.06 13.28
N SER A 135 -14.70 9.37 14.31
CA SER A 135 -14.28 10.27 15.39
C SER A 135 -13.18 9.66 16.26
N SER A 136 -13.21 8.34 16.49
CA SER A 136 -12.13 7.61 17.18
C SER A 136 -10.84 7.62 16.37
N ILE A 137 -10.90 7.25 15.08
CA ILE A 137 -9.73 7.26 14.19
C ILE A 137 -9.13 8.67 14.09
N LYS A 138 -9.97 9.71 14.03
CA LYS A 138 -9.51 11.11 14.03
C LYS A 138 -8.63 11.41 15.24
N LYS A 139 -9.08 11.04 16.45
CA LYS A 139 -8.34 11.29 17.68
C LYS A 139 -7.00 10.56 17.68
N ASP A 140 -6.97 9.31 17.20
CA ASP A 140 -5.73 8.56 17.03
C ASP A 140 -4.77 9.29 16.08
N LEU A 141 -5.26 9.71 14.90
CA LEU A 141 -4.44 10.44 13.94
C LEU A 141 -3.90 11.75 14.50
N GLU A 142 -4.70 12.50 15.24
CA GLU A 142 -4.28 13.77 15.88
C GLU A 142 -3.20 13.56 16.94
N ALA A 143 -3.34 12.52 17.77
CA ALA A 143 -2.31 12.13 18.73
C ALA A 143 -1.01 11.74 18.01
N MET A 144 -1.12 11.06 16.88
CA MET A 144 0.02 10.59 16.09
C MET A 144 0.77 11.70 15.35
N LYS A 145 0.13 12.83 15.01
CA LYS A 145 0.79 13.95 14.31
C LYS A 145 2.06 14.47 15.02
N LYS A 146 2.13 14.31 16.34
CA LYS A 146 3.22 14.85 17.14
C LYS A 146 4.53 14.07 17.02
N ASP A 147 4.46 12.76 16.76
CA ASP A 147 5.61 11.85 16.94
C ASP A 147 5.87 10.90 15.75
N CYS A 148 5.12 11.03 14.64
CA CYS A 148 5.17 10.06 13.55
C CYS A 148 6.07 10.49 12.37
N PRO A 149 7.13 9.73 12.03
CA PRO A 149 7.99 10.04 10.88
C PRO A 149 7.27 9.88 9.53
N LEU A 150 6.15 9.15 9.49
CA LEU A 150 5.31 8.99 8.30
C LEU A 150 4.33 10.15 8.09
N PHE A 151 4.32 11.13 8.98
CA PHE A 151 3.36 12.23 8.91
C PHE A 151 3.43 13.03 7.59
N PRO A 152 4.61 13.35 7.01
CA PRO A 152 4.70 13.98 5.70
C PRO A 152 4.01 13.18 4.59
N PHE A 153 4.20 11.85 4.60
CA PHE A 153 3.57 10.96 3.63
C PHE A 153 2.05 10.90 3.80
N PHE A 154 1.56 10.89 5.05
CA PHE A 154 0.11 10.97 5.31
C PHE A 154 -0.49 12.30 4.86
N CYS A 155 0.23 13.42 5.03
CA CYS A 155 -0.19 14.73 4.52
C CYS A 155 -0.39 14.73 3.02
N ASP A 156 0.51 14.07 2.28
CA ASP A 156 0.41 13.91 0.83
C ASP A 156 -0.84 13.08 0.45
N ILE A 157 -1.10 11.96 1.14
CA ILE A 157 -2.30 11.13 0.94
C ILE A 157 -3.60 11.91 1.19
N ILE A 158 -3.67 12.67 2.29
CA ILE A 158 -4.88 13.39 2.68
C ILE A 158 -5.03 14.75 1.99
N GLY A 159 -4.02 15.16 1.20
CA GLY A 159 -4.01 16.39 0.42
C GLY A 159 -3.90 17.66 1.27
N ILE A 160 -3.17 17.62 2.38
CA ILE A 160 -2.81 18.83 3.14
C ILE A 160 -1.54 19.39 2.50
N ARG A 161 -1.61 20.60 1.92
CA ARG A 161 -0.41 21.30 1.43
C ARG A 161 0.58 21.46 2.60
N LYS A 162 1.81 20.99 2.40
CA LYS A 162 2.95 21.28 3.28
C LYS A 162 3.15 22.80 3.27
N ASN A 163 2.69 23.49 4.31
CA ASN A 163 3.24 24.81 4.62
C ASN A 163 4.61 24.52 5.21
N TYR A 164 5.62 24.59 4.34
CA TYR A 164 7.03 24.62 4.73
C TYR A 164 7.30 25.87 5.57
#